data_AF-A0A847JXE1-F1
#
_entry.id   AF-A0A847JXE1-F1
#
_cell.length_a   1.000
_cell.length_b   1.000
_cell.length_c   1.000
_cell.angle_alpha   90.00
_cell.angle_beta   90.00
_cell.angle_gamma   90.00
#
_symmetry.space_group_name_H-M   'P 1'
#
loop_
_entity.id
_entity.type
_entity.pdbx_description
1 polymer ?
#
loop_
_entity_poly.entity_id
_entity_poly.type
_entity_poly.pdbx_seq_one_letter_code
_entity_poly.pdbx_strand_id
1 'polypeptide(L)'
;MDIDDFDDVPEYYTDSVNFMTNIYGFALDFGVMMVQDQPPKSQVRVRMSPQHAKIMSLLLRKNVQEYEKRIGTIILPDGLYKDLGIQDDMADE
;
A
#
# COMPACT_ATOMS: atom_id res chain seq x y z
N MET A 1 23.72 -9.99 18.56
CA MET A 1 22.42 -9.61 17.97
C MET A 1 21.45 -10.51 18.68
N ASP A 2 20.89 -9.98 19.76
CA ASP A 2 20.09 -10.76 20.69
C ASP A 2 18.76 -11.14 20.04
N ILE A 3 18.26 -12.32 20.38
CA ILE A 3 17.14 -13.00 19.72
C ILE A 3 15.78 -12.36 20.08
N ASP A 4 15.78 -11.37 20.98
CA ASP A 4 14.59 -10.76 21.56
C ASP A 4 14.15 -9.43 20.90
N ASP A 5 14.85 -8.92 19.87
CA ASP A 5 14.49 -7.65 19.19
C ASP A 5 13.31 -7.78 18.18
N PHE A 6 12.72 -8.97 18.04
CA PHE A 6 11.56 -9.20 17.16
C PHE A 6 10.21 -8.97 17.84
N ASP A 7 10.17 -8.76 19.17
CA ASP A 7 8.91 -8.76 19.92
C ASP A 7 8.14 -7.43 19.87
N ASP A 8 8.74 -6.33 19.42
CA ASP A 8 8.04 -5.06 19.23
C ASP A 8 8.19 -4.56 17.78
N VAL A 9 7.49 -5.21 16.84
CA VAL A 9 7.33 -4.66 15.49
C VAL A 9 6.54 -3.35 15.58
N PRO A 10 7.11 -2.19 15.21
CA PRO A 10 6.40 -0.93 15.36
C PRO A 10 5.16 -0.87 14.46
N GLU A 11 4.01 -0.54 15.05
CA GLU A 11 2.76 -0.33 14.33
C GLU A 11 2.55 1.15 14.03
N TYR A 12 2.28 1.47 12.76
CA TYR A 12 2.00 2.84 12.31
C TYR A 12 0.69 2.88 11.54
N TYR A 13 -0.17 3.82 11.92
CA TYR A 13 -1.29 4.21 11.06
C TYR A 13 -0.76 4.99 9.85
N THR A 14 -1.26 4.66 8.66
CA THR A 14 -0.89 5.33 7.41
C THR A 14 -2.12 5.51 6.54
N ASP A 15 -2.28 6.71 5.98
CA ASP A 15 -3.35 7.06 5.03
C ASP A 15 -2.79 7.49 3.66
N SER A 16 -1.46 7.55 3.54
CA SER A 16 -0.76 7.89 2.30
C SER A 16 0.40 6.94 2.06
N VAL A 17 0.65 6.62 0.79
CA VAL A 17 1.81 5.85 0.35
C VAL A 17 2.37 6.47 -0.93
N ASN A 18 3.67 6.76 -0.93
CA ASN A 18 4.38 7.19 -2.14
C ASN A 18 5.26 6.06 -2.67
N PHE A 19 5.13 5.75 -3.96
CA PHE A 19 5.89 4.71 -4.63
C PHE A 19 7.07 5.31 -5.38
N MET A 20 8.28 4.91 -5.02
CA MET A 20 9.48 5.21 -5.78
C MET A 20 10.02 3.93 -6.38
N THR A 21 10.16 3.91 -7.71
CA THR A 21 10.63 2.74 -8.45
C THR A 21 11.90 3.07 -9.21
N ASN A 22 12.83 2.12 -9.23
CA ASN A 22 13.98 2.16 -10.12
C ASN A 22 14.28 0.75 -10.64
N ILE A 23 15.26 0.62 -11.52
CA ILE A 23 15.61 -0.65 -12.15
C ILE A 23 16.09 -1.73 -11.16
N TYR A 24 16.46 -1.35 -9.93
CA TYR A 24 17.01 -2.24 -8.92
C TYR A 24 16.05 -2.51 -7.74
N GLY A 25 14.94 -1.80 -7.63
CA GLY A 25 14.06 -1.95 -6.48
C GLY A 25 12.88 -0.99 -6.41
N PHE A 26 12.08 -1.23 -5.39
CA PHE A 26 10.91 -0.46 -5.00
C PHE A 26 11.14 0.11 -3.61
N ALA A 27 10.68 1.34 -3.40
CA ALA A 27 10.59 1.97 -2.09
C ALA A 27 9.16 2.49 -1.90
N LEU A 28 8.56 2.14 -0.77
CA LEU A 28 7.24 2.59 -0.34
C LEU A 28 7.42 3.48 0.88
N ASP A 29 7.02 4.73 0.76
CA ASP A 29 7.03 5.70 1.86
C ASP A 29 5.61 5.85 2.40
N PHE A 30 5.37 5.26 3.56
CA PHE A 30 4.11 5.36 4.30
C PHE A 30 4.12 6.60 5.18
N GLY A 31 2.98 7.27 5.28
CA GLY A 31 2.86 8.51 6.03
C GLY A 31 1.42 8.91 6.32
N VAL A 32 1.29 10.04 7.01
CA VAL A 32 -0.01 10.62 7.38
C VAL A 32 -0.14 12.02 6.79
N MET A 33 -1.29 12.29 6.17
CA MET A 33 -1.70 13.63 5.74
C MET A 33 -2.06 14.50 6.96
N MET A 34 -1.16 15.40 7.36
CA MET A 34 -1.35 16.26 8.54
C MET A 34 -2.16 17.53 8.23
N VAL A 35 -1.99 18.09 7.03
CA VAL A 35 -2.61 19.35 6.59
C VAL A 35 -2.97 19.23 5.12
N GLN A 36 -4.16 19.70 4.77
CA GLN A 36 -4.61 19.79 3.37
C GLN A 36 -3.61 20.67 2.58
N ASP A 37 -3.18 20.21 1.41
CA ASP A 37 -2.18 20.85 0.52
C ASP A 37 -0.71 20.80 0.96
N GLN A 38 -0.34 20.00 1.96
CA GLN A 38 1.06 19.69 2.28
C GLN A 38 1.43 18.26 1.89
N PRO A 39 2.70 17.99 1.53
CA PRO A 39 3.13 16.62 1.29
C PRO A 39 2.95 15.79 2.58
N PRO A 40 2.55 14.51 2.46
CA PRO A 40 2.37 13.66 3.63
C PRO A 40 3.66 13.56 4.46
N LYS A 41 3.51 13.51 5.78
CA LYS A 41 4.63 13.29 6.67
C LYS A 41 4.99 11.80 6.65
N SER A 42 6.09 11.44 5.99
CA SER A 42 6.60 10.07 5.99
C SER A 42 6.94 9.60 7.41
N GLN A 43 6.44 8.43 7.77
CA GLN A 43 6.66 7.76 9.04
C GLN A 43 7.57 6.54 8.87
N VAL A 44 7.34 5.75 7.81
CA VAL A 44 8.08 4.51 7.54
C VAL A 44 8.43 4.41 6.06
N ARG A 45 9.66 4.00 5.77
CA ARG A 45 10.13 3.68 4.41
C ARG A 45 10.49 2.20 4.32
N VAL A 46 9.82 1.47 3.45
CA VAL A 46 10.10 0.06 3.18
C VAL A 46 10.75 -0.07 1.80
N ARG A 47 11.89 -0.76 1.72
CA ARG A 47 12.58 -1.04 0.45
C ARG A 47 12.57 -2.54 0.17
N MET A 48 12.36 -2.90 -1.10
CA MET A 48 12.28 -4.29 -1.51
C MET A 48 12.76 -4.49 -2.95
N SER A 49 13.13 -5.73 -3.28
CA SER A 49 13.46 -6.09 -4.65
C SER A 49 12.23 -6.06 -5.56
N PRO A 50 12.40 -5.95 -6.89
CA PRO A 50 11.27 -5.99 -7.82
C PRO A 50 10.46 -7.28 -7.74
N GLN A 51 11.11 -8.43 -7.49
CA GLN A 51 10.40 -9.71 -7.33
C GLN A 51 9.52 -9.70 -6.07
N HIS A 52 10.04 -9.17 -4.97
CA HIS A 52 9.29 -9.09 -3.73
C HIS A 52 8.10 -8.14 -3.85
N ALA A 53 8.28 -6.97 -4.47
CA ALA A 53 7.19 -6.03 -4.75
C ALA A 53 6.05 -6.66 -5.56
N LYS A 54 6.40 -7.45 -6.59
CA LYS A 54 5.40 -8.18 -7.40
C LYS A 54 4.63 -9.22 -6.60
N ILE A 55 5.30 -10.00 -5.76
CA ILE A 55 4.63 -11.00 -4.93
C ILE A 55 3.71 -10.32 -3.91
N MET A 56 4.20 -9.25 -3.26
CA MET A 56 3.44 -8.45 -2.31
C MET A 56 2.16 -7.88 -2.94
N SER A 57 2.22 -7.32 -4.15
CA SER A 57 1.03 -6.74 -4.79
C SER A 57 -0.04 -7.79 -5.12
N LEU A 58 0.37 -8.98 -5.57
CA LEU A 58 -0.54 -10.10 -5.84
C LEU A 58 -1.20 -10.61 -4.56
N LEU A 59 -0.41 -10.76 -3.48
CA LEU A 59 -0.94 -11.19 -2.19
C LEU A 59 -1.86 -10.14 -1.57
N LEU A 60 -1.51 -8.86 -1.68
CA LEU A 60 -2.37 -7.77 -1.19
C LEU A 60 -3.71 -7.77 -1.92
N ARG A 61 -3.71 -7.86 -3.25
CA ARG A 61 -4.94 -7.99 -4.05
C ARG A 61 -5.81 -9.16 -3.60
N LYS A 62 -5.20 -10.35 -3.45
CA LYS A 62 -5.91 -11.54 -2.98
C LYS A 62 -6.57 -11.32 -1.61
N ASN A 63 -5.84 -10.73 -0.65
CA ASN A 63 -6.36 -10.49 0.70
C ASN A 63 -7.49 -9.45 0.71
N VAL A 64 -7.41 -8.39 -0.11
CA VAL A 64 -8.52 -7.42 -0.25
C VAL A 64 -9.77 -8.12 -0.79
N GLN A 65 -9.64 -8.92 -1.86
CA GLN A 65 -10.77 -9.66 -2.42
C GLN A 65 -11.39 -10.65 -1.42
N GLU A 66 -10.57 -11.33 -0.62
CA GLU A 66 -11.06 -12.22 0.44
C GLU A 66 -11.78 -11.46 1.56
N TYR A 67 -11.29 -10.27 1.93
CA TYR A 67 -11.95 -9.40 2.88
C TYR A 67 -13.33 -8.96 2.38
N GLU A 68 -13.41 -8.50 1.13
CA GLU A 68 -14.68 -8.03 0.54
C GLU A 68 -15.73 -9.13 0.47
N LYS A 69 -15.33 -10.36 0.14
CA LYS A 69 -16.22 -11.53 0.14
C LYS A 69 -16.76 -11.87 1.53
N ARG A 70 -16.00 -11.61 2.58
CA ARG A 70 -16.33 -12.02 3.97
C ARG A 70 -17.06 -10.93 4.76
N ILE A 71 -16.68 -9.68 4.56
CA ILE A 71 -17.13 -8.54 5.38
C ILE A 71 -18.05 -7.62 4.59
N GLY A 72 -17.72 -7.35 3.32
CA GLY A 72 -18.49 -6.48 2.43
C GLY A 72 -17.60 -5.68 1.48
N THR A 73 -18.17 -5.26 0.36
CA THR A 73 -17.49 -4.49 -0.70
C THR A 73 -16.96 -3.16 -0.18
N ILE A 74 -15.72 -2.84 -0.54
CA ILE A 74 -15.08 -1.56 -0.29
C ILE A 74 -15.51 -0.62 -1.41
N ILE A 75 -16.41 0.31 -1.10
CA ILE A 75 -16.88 1.29 -2.08
C ILE A 75 -15.85 2.42 -2.17
N LEU A 76 -15.22 2.55 -3.34
CA LEU A 76 -14.35 3.68 -3.65
C LEU A 76 -15.16 4.81 -4.31
N PRO A 77 -14.81 6.08 -4.07
CA PRO A 77 -15.46 7.21 -4.73
C PRO A 77 -15.37 7.15 -6.25
N ASP A 78 -16.44 7.56 -6.93
CA ASP A 78 -16.48 7.66 -8.38
C ASP A 78 -15.35 8.56 -8.89
N GLY A 79 -14.65 8.12 -9.94
CA GLY A 79 -13.54 8.85 -10.54
C GLY A 79 -12.18 8.62 -9.87
N LEU A 80 -12.12 8.02 -8.68
CA LEU A 80 -10.85 7.76 -7.99
C LEU A 80 -9.90 6.89 -8.83
N TYR A 81 -10.43 5.87 -9.52
CA TYR A 81 -9.64 5.03 -10.42
C TYR A 81 -8.98 5.84 -11.54
N LYS A 82 -9.72 6.80 -12.11
CA LYS A 82 -9.24 7.67 -13.17
C LYS A 82 -8.16 8.62 -12.66
N ASP A 83 -8.37 9.20 -11.47
CA ASP A 83 -7.42 10.12 -10.84
C ASP A 83 -6.12 9.40 -10.45
N LEU A 84 -6.20 8.13 -10.07
CA LEU A 84 -5.05 7.28 -9.78
C LEU A 84 -4.42 6.63 -11.02
N GLY A 85 -5.01 6.80 -12.20
CA GLY A 85 -4.54 6.19 -13.44
C GLY A 85 -4.61 4.65 -13.44
N ILE A 86 -5.48 4.08 -12.62
CA ILE A 86 -5.69 2.63 -12.51
C ILE A 86 -6.72 2.23 -13.56
N GLN A 87 -6.37 1.29 -14.44
CA GLN A 87 -7.36 0.62 -15.28
C GLN A 87 -8.17 -0.31 -14.38
N ASP A 88 -9.47 -0.07 -14.29
CA ASP A 88 -10.38 -0.95 -13.57
C ASP A 88 -10.65 -2.20 -14.42
N ASP A 89 -9.75 -3.18 -14.33
CA ASP A 89 -9.93 -4.48 -14.97
C ASP A 89 -11.07 -5.31 -14.31
N MET A 90 -11.75 -4.78 -13.29
CA MET A 90 -12.75 -5.49 -12.49
C MET A 90 -14.21 -5.13 -12.84
N ALA A 91 -14.43 -4.27 -13.84
CA ALA A 91 -15.78 -3.95 -14.33
C ALA A 91 -16.40 -5.05 -15.23
N ASP A 92 -15.60 -6.05 -15.64
CA ASP A 92 -15.97 -7.03 -16.67
C ASP A 92 -16.00 -8.51 -16.21
N GLU A 93 -15.99 -8.81 -14.89
CA GLU A 93 -16.27 -10.16 -14.33
C GLU A 93 -17.52 -10.17 -13.45
#